data_AF-A0A2J0MSQ4-F1
#
_entry.id   AF-A0A2J0MSQ4-F1
#
_cell.length_a   1.000
_cell.length_b   1.000
_cell.length_c   1.000
_cell.angle_alpha   90.00
_cell.angle_beta   90.00
_cell.angle_gamma   90.00
#
_symmetry.space_group_name_H-M   'P 1'
#
loop_
_entity.id
_entity.type
_entity.pdbx_description
1 polymer ?
#
loop_
_entity_poly.entity_id
_entity_poly.type
_entity_poly.pdbx_seq_one_letter_code
_entity_poly.pdbx_strand_id
1 'polypeptide(L)'
;MNYFKLRRARADIARGRKTYEELQTELASAALSGQEIPATLESKDAFPQMEEAKKMISRFYADQKKKWAESDYSKEDIEKNFTEEHLASLSMDDYALLMRRFPGEMVTHVTRQGVRDHTGHFWHTGGEGEYWEGFKKIAAEGRLRSALSLHMIGQEKKEAIASYLHLEDTPTEEEAMENLHQETDPERLHSQSSYVDSAAIHFAAEEVADIYYGSEKGNEIFMAYPSAHIASQYHFRGQLTESGGGYWNDQWIMANEEHGMDINAGIVFIPKEAEVGRHTGSRYELDENRKPIVNQDFLNALQAFSDSPGFASFSSEIMEVTGKGTAGSLGDPEKLAPFRTRLEREFGMKDKHLQDAAMNYQALFSLKVNKDSLATSGKPESKLYWEKEIASTLGLALKREGIYYREAGDKVASEDYWEEYFKEHPEQRPSKVVYYKGNDPTRALGEWKKANGIRKKSESGSEKHLGFAENRFDEKISIYQEKSSRFRSIAEAVIREYYAGKSKPRENEEPNKPE
;
A
#
# COMPACT_ATOMS: atom_id res chain seq x y z
N MET A 1 29.87 5.90 25.44
CA MET A 1 28.69 6.79 25.37
C MET A 1 28.15 6.72 23.94
N ASN A 2 26.91 6.25 23.73
CA ASN A 2 26.31 6.09 22.40
C ASN A 2 26.05 7.47 21.75
N TYR A 3 26.22 7.59 20.43
CA TYR A 3 25.89 8.78 19.61
C TYR A 3 24.52 9.39 19.97
N PHE A 4 23.47 8.58 20.15
CA PHE A 4 22.15 9.07 20.53
C PHE A 4 22.12 9.74 21.92
N LYS A 5 22.92 9.24 22.88
CA LYS A 5 23.10 9.88 24.19
C LYS A 5 23.87 11.20 24.09
N LEU A 6 24.89 11.26 23.22
CA LEU A 6 25.64 12.49 22.92
C LEU A 6 24.75 13.56 22.28
N ARG A 7 23.89 13.17 21.33
CA ARG A 7 22.93 14.07 20.68
C ARG A 7 21.86 14.53 21.66
N ARG A 8 21.27 13.62 22.45
CA ARG A 8 20.31 13.97 23.51
C ARG A 8 20.94 14.95 24.50
N ALA A 9 22.16 14.68 24.98
CA ALA A 9 22.89 15.62 25.83
C ALA A 9 23.11 16.98 25.15
N ARG A 10 23.45 17.03 23.85
CA ARG A 10 23.55 18.29 23.09
C ARG A 10 22.21 19.03 22.98
N ALA A 11 21.12 18.32 22.71
CA ALA A 11 19.78 18.87 22.64
C ALA A 11 19.30 19.35 24.01
N ASP A 12 19.66 18.65 25.09
CA ASP A 12 19.34 18.99 26.46
C ASP A 12 20.20 20.16 26.96
N ILE A 13 21.46 20.29 26.52
CA ILE A 13 22.32 21.46 26.73
C ILE A 13 21.82 22.67 25.92
N ALA A 14 21.33 22.45 24.70
CA ALA A 14 20.74 23.50 23.88
C ALA A 14 19.39 23.98 24.45
N ARG A 15 18.57 23.07 24.98
CA ARG A 15 17.33 23.38 25.72
C ARG A 15 17.61 24.00 27.09
N GLY A 16 18.65 23.57 27.79
CA GLY A 16 19.09 24.11 29.08
C GLY A 16 19.79 25.47 29.01
N ARG A 17 19.84 26.11 27.82
CA ARG A 17 20.39 27.46 27.62
C ARG A 17 19.34 28.57 27.47
N LYS A 18 18.05 28.28 27.65
CA LYS A 18 16.99 29.29 27.83
C LYS A 18 16.12 28.90 29.00
N THR A 19 15.86 29.83 29.92
CA THR A 19 14.91 29.57 31.01
C THR A 19 13.47 29.65 30.49
N TYR A 20 12.58 28.82 31.06
CA TYR A 20 11.16 28.75 30.70
C TYR A 20 10.44 30.12 30.86
N GLU A 21 10.90 30.93 31.81
CA GLU A 21 10.41 32.30 32.05
C GLU A 21 10.87 33.28 30.96
N GLU A 22 12.08 33.14 30.41
CA GLU A 22 12.55 33.93 29.25
C GLU A 22 11.77 33.59 27.98
N LEU A 23 11.43 32.30 27.79
CA LEU A 23 10.60 31.87 26.65
C LEU A 23 9.14 32.32 26.78
N GLN A 24 8.55 32.28 27.99
CA GLN A 24 7.20 32.83 28.20
C GLN A 24 7.16 34.36 28.05
N THR A 25 8.24 35.05 28.42
CA THR A 25 8.35 36.51 28.26
C THR A 25 8.57 36.89 26.79
N GLU A 26 9.39 36.14 26.03
CA GLU A 26 9.53 36.31 24.57
C GLU A 26 8.22 36.02 23.83
N LEU A 27 7.51 34.93 24.16
CA LEU A 27 6.21 34.58 23.56
C LEU A 27 5.09 35.59 23.91
N ALA A 28 5.06 36.09 25.15
CA ALA A 28 4.10 37.12 25.55
C ALA A 28 4.37 38.48 24.89
N SER A 29 5.65 38.82 24.64
CA SER A 29 6.03 40.06 23.96
C SER A 29 5.81 40.03 22.44
N ALA A 30 5.96 38.86 21.81
CA ALA A 30 5.73 38.65 20.38
C ALA A 30 4.23 38.63 20.02
N ALA A 31 3.37 38.13 20.93
CA ALA A 31 1.92 38.13 20.76
C ALA A 31 1.27 39.53 20.87
N LEU A 32 1.96 40.51 21.48
CA LEU A 32 1.45 41.88 21.70
C LEU A 32 1.95 42.92 20.67
N SER A 33 2.96 42.60 19.86
CA SER A 33 3.61 43.59 18.97
C SER A 33 3.46 43.33 17.47
N GLY A 34 2.90 42.19 17.05
CA GLY A 34 2.66 41.90 15.63
C GLY A 34 3.90 41.97 14.74
N GLN A 35 5.10 41.84 15.31
CA GLN A 35 6.36 41.89 14.57
C GLN A 35 6.86 40.48 14.23
N GLU A 36 7.34 40.34 12.99
CA GLU A 36 8.03 39.16 12.47
C GLU A 36 9.26 38.81 13.32
N ILE A 37 9.45 37.51 13.54
CA ILE A 37 10.60 36.93 14.23
C ILE A 37 11.87 37.20 13.41
N PRO A 38 12.91 37.87 13.94
CA PRO A 38 14.14 38.09 13.20
C PRO A 38 14.94 36.80 13.03
N ALA A 39 15.12 36.38 11.79
CA ALA A 39 16.12 35.41 11.39
C ALA A 39 17.52 36.04 11.51
N THR A 40 18.12 36.04 12.69
CA THR A 40 19.56 36.33 12.84
C THR A 40 20.19 35.57 14.00
N LEU A 41 20.58 34.32 13.72
CA LEU A 41 21.69 33.65 14.40
C LEU A 41 22.70 33.08 13.38
N GLU A 42 22.77 33.71 12.21
CA GLU A 42 23.88 33.59 11.26
C GLU A 42 24.57 34.96 11.15
N SER A 43 25.29 35.37 12.18
CA SER A 43 26.25 36.45 12.00
C SER A 43 27.38 35.93 11.10
N LYS A 44 27.46 36.48 9.89
CA LYS A 44 28.51 36.20 8.90
C LYS A 44 29.91 36.71 9.29
N ASP A 45 30.07 37.24 10.50
CA ASP A 45 31.34 37.74 11.05
C ASP A 45 31.79 36.97 12.31
N ALA A 46 31.52 35.67 12.39
CA ALA A 46 32.04 34.84 13.47
C ALA A 46 33.50 34.44 13.18
N PHE A 47 34.43 35.10 13.89
CA PHE A 47 35.83 34.73 14.16
C PHE A 47 36.41 33.57 13.32
N PRO A 48 37.44 33.80 12.47
CA PRO A 48 38.12 32.74 11.71
C PRO A 48 38.58 31.53 12.56
N GLN A 49 38.83 31.74 13.85
CA GLN A 49 39.19 30.71 14.83
C GLN A 49 38.04 29.76 15.20
N MET A 50 36.78 30.13 14.96
CA MET A 50 35.62 29.25 15.18
C MET A 50 35.33 28.34 14.00
N GLU A 51 35.80 28.65 12.78
CA GLU A 51 35.62 27.76 11.64
C GLU A 51 36.40 26.45 11.79
N GLU A 52 37.60 26.51 12.37
CA GLU A 52 38.37 25.32 12.69
C GLU A 52 37.69 24.49 13.80
N ALA A 53 37.18 25.15 14.85
CA ALA A 53 36.40 24.49 15.90
C ALA A 53 35.11 23.85 15.37
N LYS A 54 34.35 24.54 14.51
CA LYS A 54 33.15 23.99 13.83
C LYS A 54 33.52 22.77 12.99
N LYS A 55 34.61 22.82 12.21
CA LYS A 55 35.11 21.68 11.43
C LYS A 55 35.52 20.51 12.32
N MET A 56 36.21 20.76 13.43
CA MET A 56 36.60 19.74 14.40
C MET A 56 35.38 19.06 15.03
N ILE A 57 34.39 19.86 15.46
CA ILE A 57 33.14 19.35 16.02
C ILE A 57 32.37 18.51 14.99
N SER A 58 32.23 19.00 13.76
CA SER A 58 31.57 18.26 12.67
C SER A 58 32.28 16.95 12.34
N ARG A 59 33.62 16.94 12.28
CA ARG A 59 34.42 15.70 12.12
C ARG A 59 34.21 14.74 13.26
N PHE A 60 34.26 15.20 14.51
CA PHE A 60 34.01 14.37 15.68
C PHE A 60 32.65 13.69 15.59
N TYR A 61 31.57 14.43 15.27
CA TYR A 61 30.24 13.83 15.12
C TYR A 61 30.16 12.84 13.96
N ALA A 62 30.80 13.13 12.82
CA ALA A 62 30.88 12.19 11.70
C ALA A 62 31.58 10.89 12.11
N ASP A 63 32.70 10.99 12.84
CA ASP A 63 33.43 9.84 13.36
C ASP A 63 32.59 9.03 14.37
N GLN A 64 31.83 9.70 15.24
CA GLN A 64 30.92 9.01 16.17
C GLN A 64 29.77 8.30 15.44
N LYS A 65 29.20 8.91 14.39
CA LYS A 65 28.17 8.26 13.54
C LYS A 65 28.74 7.01 12.88
N LYS A 66 29.96 7.10 12.33
CA LYS A 66 30.65 5.97 11.70
C LYS A 66 30.90 4.84 12.70
N LYS A 67 31.49 5.17 13.86
CA LYS A 67 31.73 4.20 14.94
C LYS A 67 30.45 3.52 15.43
N TRP A 68 29.35 4.26 15.51
CA TRP A 68 28.04 3.70 15.85
C TRP A 68 27.57 2.70 14.79
N ALA A 69 27.55 3.11 13.53
CA ALA A 69 27.11 2.26 12.42
C ALA A 69 27.94 0.98 12.27
N GLU A 70 29.23 1.03 12.56
CA GLU A 70 30.16 -0.10 12.46
C GLU A 70 30.21 -0.97 13.73
N SER A 71 29.54 -0.57 14.81
CA SER A 71 29.56 -1.34 16.05
C SER A 71 28.69 -2.60 15.97
N ASP A 72 29.15 -3.67 16.63
CA ASP A 72 28.36 -4.89 16.83
C ASP A 72 27.08 -4.57 17.61
N TYR A 73 26.07 -5.43 17.48
CA TYR A 73 24.81 -5.33 18.20
C TYR A 73 24.43 -6.68 18.81
N SER A 74 23.62 -6.66 19.86
CA SER A 74 23.00 -7.86 20.44
C SER A 74 21.49 -7.92 20.14
N LYS A 75 20.84 -9.01 20.55
CA LYS A 75 19.37 -9.14 20.49
C LYS A 75 18.67 -8.08 21.32
N GLU A 76 19.18 -7.78 22.52
CA GLU A 76 18.66 -6.75 23.41
C GLU A 76 18.82 -5.34 22.82
N ASP A 77 19.86 -5.11 22.02
CA ASP A 77 20.00 -3.88 21.26
C ASP A 77 18.85 -3.73 20.24
N ILE A 78 18.42 -4.82 19.57
CA ILE A 78 17.27 -4.77 18.66
C ILE A 78 15.99 -4.47 19.44
N GLU A 79 15.69 -5.24 20.49
CA GLU A 79 14.48 -5.06 21.31
C GLU A 79 14.33 -3.63 21.83
N LYS A 80 15.46 -3.02 22.21
CA LYS A 80 15.48 -1.66 22.75
C LYS A 80 15.34 -0.56 21.70
N ASN A 81 15.98 -0.71 20.54
CA ASN A 81 16.02 0.34 19.52
C ASN A 81 14.94 0.17 18.44
N PHE A 82 14.21 -0.93 18.42
CA PHE A 82 13.14 -1.16 17.45
C PHE A 82 11.76 -1.24 18.11
N THR A 83 11.55 -0.55 19.23
CA THR A 83 10.20 -0.33 19.75
C THR A 83 9.44 0.67 18.88
N GLU A 84 8.11 0.55 18.82
CA GLU A 84 7.25 1.47 18.06
C GLU A 84 7.49 2.93 18.47
N GLU A 85 7.47 3.21 19.78
CA GLU A 85 7.69 4.55 20.34
C GLU A 85 9.07 5.12 19.95
N HIS A 86 10.13 4.30 20.00
CA HIS A 86 11.46 4.79 19.65
C HIS A 86 11.53 5.15 18.17
N LEU A 87 11.10 4.25 17.28
CA LEU A 87 11.12 4.47 15.83
C LEU A 87 10.27 5.68 15.42
N ALA A 88 9.08 5.82 16.01
CA ALA A 88 8.20 6.97 15.82
C ALA A 88 8.90 8.29 16.17
N SER A 89 9.65 8.32 17.27
CA SER A 89 10.36 9.52 17.75
C SER A 89 11.55 9.95 16.90
N LEU A 90 12.07 9.09 16.01
CA LEU A 90 13.27 9.40 15.22
C LEU A 90 12.97 10.37 14.08
N SER A 91 13.93 11.23 13.77
CA SER A 91 13.98 11.92 12.47
C SER A 91 14.37 10.95 11.35
N MET A 92 14.09 11.29 10.09
CA MET A 92 14.51 10.48 8.93
C MET A 92 16.02 10.14 8.97
N ASP A 93 16.87 11.12 9.27
CA ASP A 93 18.33 10.93 9.35
C ASP A 93 18.75 9.99 10.48
N ASP A 94 18.10 10.08 11.63
CA ASP A 94 18.37 9.20 12.78
C ASP A 94 17.88 7.79 12.53
N TYR A 95 16.73 7.65 11.87
CA TYR A 95 16.18 6.37 11.44
C TYR A 95 17.13 5.67 10.48
N ALA A 96 17.59 6.38 9.44
CA ALA A 96 18.59 5.87 8.51
C ALA A 96 19.91 5.50 9.23
N LEU A 97 20.36 6.32 10.18
CA LEU A 97 21.57 6.03 10.96
C LEU A 97 21.41 4.80 11.85
N LEU A 98 20.23 4.61 12.46
CA LEU A 98 19.91 3.40 13.22
C LEU A 98 20.00 2.18 12.31
N MET A 99 19.33 2.22 11.16
CA MET A 99 19.31 1.14 10.16
C MET A 99 20.68 0.79 9.57
N ARG A 100 21.70 1.67 9.66
CA ARG A 100 23.07 1.33 9.24
C ARG A 100 23.77 0.34 10.18
N ARG A 101 23.42 0.32 11.47
CA ARG A 101 24.05 -0.55 12.48
C ARG A 101 23.48 -1.97 12.46
N PHE A 102 22.19 -2.09 12.20
CA PHE A 102 21.40 -3.32 12.29
C PHE A 102 21.09 -3.90 10.91
N PRO A 103 20.53 -5.12 10.81
CA PRO A 103 20.03 -5.68 9.56
C PRO A 103 19.04 -4.71 8.89
N GLY A 104 19.31 -4.39 7.63
CA GLY A 104 18.63 -3.36 6.87
C GLY A 104 17.37 -3.82 6.15
N GLU A 105 16.98 -5.08 6.33
CA GLU A 105 15.78 -5.68 5.76
C GLU A 105 14.52 -4.97 6.25
N MET A 106 13.54 -4.84 5.36
CA MET A 106 12.27 -4.18 5.62
C MET A 106 11.10 -5.02 5.10
N VAL A 107 9.96 -4.88 5.76
CA VAL A 107 8.66 -5.33 5.24
C VAL A 107 7.87 -4.13 4.75
N THR A 108 7.01 -4.32 3.75
CA THR A 108 6.21 -3.24 3.17
C THR A 108 4.73 -3.58 3.11
N HIS A 109 3.91 -2.54 3.25
CA HIS A 109 2.46 -2.60 3.08
C HIS A 109 2.06 -1.55 2.05
N VAL A 110 1.59 -2.00 0.89
CA VAL A 110 1.04 -1.12 -0.14
C VAL A 110 -0.40 -0.77 0.21
N THR A 111 -0.76 0.50 0.06
CA THR A 111 -2.08 1.00 0.41
C THR A 111 -3.02 0.96 -0.79
N ARG A 112 -4.33 0.94 -0.52
CA ARG A 112 -5.34 1.13 -1.55
C ARG A 112 -5.77 2.59 -1.66
N GLN A 113 -4.93 3.42 -2.26
CA GLN A 113 -5.25 4.80 -2.60
C GLN A 113 -5.50 4.92 -4.10
N GLY A 114 -6.64 5.52 -4.48
CA GLY A 114 -7.05 5.64 -5.87
C GLY A 114 -7.86 4.43 -6.36
N VAL A 115 -7.95 4.28 -7.68
CA VAL A 115 -8.71 3.19 -8.31
C VAL A 115 -7.88 1.94 -8.36
N ARG A 116 -8.45 0.79 -7.98
CA ARG A 116 -7.81 -0.52 -8.16
C ARG A 116 -7.82 -0.96 -9.63
N ASP A 117 -6.83 -0.55 -10.40
CA ASP A 117 -6.78 -0.73 -11.86
C ASP A 117 -6.04 -2.00 -12.32
N HIS A 118 -5.39 -2.71 -11.40
CA HIS A 118 -4.68 -3.95 -11.71
C HIS A 118 -4.78 -4.99 -10.59
N THR A 119 -4.74 -6.26 -11.02
CA THR A 119 -4.80 -7.43 -10.16
C THR A 119 -3.81 -8.48 -10.70
N GLY A 120 -2.75 -8.75 -9.96
CA GLY A 120 -1.66 -9.63 -10.37
C GLY A 120 -1.97 -11.12 -10.23
N HIS A 121 -3.12 -11.48 -9.64
CA HIS A 121 -3.50 -12.86 -9.36
C HIS A 121 -5.03 -13.03 -9.32
N PHE A 122 -5.53 -14.15 -9.82
CA PHE A 122 -6.97 -14.42 -9.91
C PHE A 122 -7.68 -14.54 -8.54
N TRP A 123 -6.94 -14.88 -7.49
CA TRP A 123 -7.44 -14.88 -6.10
C TRP A 123 -7.38 -13.49 -5.43
N HIS A 124 -6.74 -12.50 -6.03
CA HIS A 124 -6.53 -11.17 -5.44
C HIS A 124 -7.26 -10.08 -6.24
N THR A 125 -8.53 -10.31 -6.56
CA THR A 125 -9.34 -9.41 -7.40
C THR A 125 -10.34 -8.53 -6.63
N GLY A 126 -10.47 -8.72 -5.31
CA GLY A 126 -11.49 -8.04 -4.50
C GLY A 126 -11.40 -6.50 -4.52
N GLY A 127 -12.42 -5.84 -5.06
CA GLY A 127 -12.46 -4.39 -5.23
C GLY A 127 -11.74 -3.86 -6.48
N GLU A 128 -11.47 -4.73 -7.47
CA GLU A 128 -11.01 -4.29 -8.79
C GLU A 128 -12.02 -3.31 -9.42
N GLY A 129 -11.51 -2.18 -9.91
CA GLY A 129 -12.32 -1.10 -10.48
C GLY A 129 -13.03 -0.22 -9.45
N GLU A 130 -12.79 -0.42 -8.16
CA GLU A 130 -13.30 0.44 -7.10
C GLU A 130 -12.26 1.49 -6.71
N TYR A 131 -12.74 2.67 -6.34
CA TYR A 131 -11.93 3.74 -5.79
C TYR A 131 -11.88 3.66 -4.27
N TRP A 132 -10.67 3.80 -3.71
CA TRP A 132 -10.41 3.72 -2.28
C TRP A 132 -9.57 4.91 -1.79
N GLU A 133 -9.82 5.33 -0.54
CA GLU A 133 -9.05 6.37 0.17
C GLU A 133 -8.18 5.75 1.28
N GLY A 134 -7.59 4.59 1.00
CA GLY A 134 -6.89 3.77 1.99
C GLY A 134 -5.80 4.55 2.71
N PHE A 135 -4.91 5.22 1.97
CA PHE A 135 -3.84 5.99 2.61
C PHE A 135 -4.36 7.20 3.39
N LYS A 136 -5.35 7.93 2.84
CA LYS A 136 -5.97 9.07 3.54
C LYS A 136 -6.56 8.64 4.90
N LYS A 137 -7.27 7.51 4.95
CA LYS A 137 -7.82 6.94 6.19
C LYS A 137 -6.72 6.52 7.17
N ILE A 138 -5.69 5.83 6.69
CA ILE A 138 -4.53 5.42 7.50
C ILE A 138 -3.80 6.65 8.09
N ALA A 139 -3.63 7.70 7.30
CA ALA A 139 -3.02 8.96 7.73
C ALA A 139 -3.87 9.68 8.79
N ALA A 140 -5.20 9.72 8.61
CA ALA A 140 -6.13 10.30 9.57
C ALA A 140 -6.11 9.60 10.93
N GLU A 141 -5.98 8.28 10.95
CA GLU A 141 -5.88 7.51 12.18
C GLU A 141 -4.46 7.45 12.77
N GLY A 142 -3.44 7.68 11.94
CA GLY A 142 -2.04 7.45 12.30
C GLY A 142 -1.69 5.97 12.50
N ARG A 143 -2.58 5.04 12.11
CA ARG A 143 -2.46 3.60 12.40
C ARG A 143 -2.72 2.73 11.18
N LEU A 144 -1.85 1.75 10.98
CA LEU A 144 -2.05 0.64 10.04
C LEU A 144 -2.68 -0.54 10.77
N ARG A 145 -3.74 -1.12 10.20
CA ARG A 145 -4.61 -2.10 10.86
C ARG A 145 -4.96 -3.27 9.95
N SER A 146 -5.37 -4.38 10.55
CA SER A 146 -5.84 -5.55 9.82
C SER A 146 -7.27 -5.35 9.30
N ALA A 147 -7.70 -6.19 8.35
CA ALA A 147 -9.04 -6.12 7.78
C ALA A 147 -10.12 -6.21 8.87
N LEU A 148 -10.02 -7.19 9.77
CA LEU A 148 -10.92 -7.32 10.91
C LEU A 148 -10.92 -6.06 11.79
N SER A 149 -9.74 -5.53 12.10
CA SER A 149 -9.60 -4.34 12.95
C SER A 149 -10.31 -3.12 12.35
N LEU A 150 -10.28 -2.94 11.02
CA LEU A 150 -10.96 -1.84 10.34
C LEU A 150 -12.49 -1.89 10.52
N HIS A 151 -13.08 -3.08 10.55
CA HIS A 151 -14.52 -3.24 10.84
C HIS A 151 -14.86 -2.94 12.30
N MET A 152 -13.89 -3.07 13.22
CA MET A 152 -14.11 -2.88 14.65
C MET A 152 -13.96 -1.43 15.14
N ILE A 153 -13.59 -0.48 14.27
CA ILE A 153 -13.36 0.93 14.63
C ILE A 153 -14.66 1.73 14.52
N GLY A 154 -14.94 2.55 15.52
CA GLY A 154 -15.93 3.63 15.45
C GLY A 154 -17.40 3.18 15.45
N GLN A 155 -17.68 1.88 15.30
CA GLN A 155 -19.02 1.30 15.46
C GLN A 155 -19.17 0.70 16.86
N GLU A 156 -20.41 0.57 17.35
CA GLU A 156 -20.62 -0.27 18.51
C GLU A 156 -20.19 -1.70 18.18
N LYS A 157 -19.52 -2.36 19.13
CA LYS A 157 -18.85 -3.66 18.89
C LYS A 157 -19.74 -4.71 18.22
N LYS A 158 -21.05 -4.68 18.47
CA LYS A 158 -22.02 -5.62 17.85
C LYS A 158 -22.28 -5.30 16.38
N GLU A 159 -22.44 -4.03 16.04
CA GLU A 159 -22.67 -3.56 14.67
C GLU A 159 -21.45 -3.84 13.79
N ALA A 160 -20.25 -3.59 14.33
CA ALA A 160 -18.98 -3.94 13.71
C ALA A 160 -18.90 -5.42 13.33
N ILE A 161 -19.25 -6.30 14.28
CA ILE A 161 -19.22 -7.75 14.05
C ILE A 161 -20.30 -8.16 13.05
N ALA A 162 -21.50 -7.59 13.12
CA ALA A 162 -22.57 -7.89 12.17
C ALA A 162 -22.20 -7.45 10.73
N SER A 163 -21.55 -6.30 10.59
CA SER A 163 -21.03 -5.80 9.31
C SER A 163 -19.89 -6.68 8.78
N TYR A 164 -18.92 -7.02 9.64
CA TYR A 164 -17.81 -7.90 9.29
C TYR A 164 -18.27 -9.29 8.80
N LEU A 165 -19.27 -9.86 9.47
CA LEU A 165 -19.83 -11.17 9.12
C LEU A 165 -20.86 -11.08 7.97
N HIS A 166 -21.08 -9.90 7.40
CA HIS A 166 -22.04 -9.67 6.32
C HIS A 166 -23.44 -10.24 6.63
N LEU A 167 -23.94 -10.02 7.86
CA LEU A 167 -25.23 -10.58 8.30
C LEU A 167 -26.45 -10.02 7.53
N GLU A 168 -26.30 -8.84 6.91
CA GLU A 168 -27.32 -8.27 6.03
C GLU A 168 -27.52 -9.09 4.74
N ASP A 169 -26.43 -9.64 4.21
CA ASP A 169 -26.39 -10.43 2.99
C ASP A 169 -26.55 -11.94 3.26
N THR A 170 -26.44 -12.36 4.52
CA THR A 170 -26.59 -13.75 4.95
C THR A 170 -28.04 -14.04 5.31
N PRO A 171 -28.77 -14.92 4.58
CA PRO A 171 -30.21 -15.09 4.76
C PRO A 171 -30.64 -15.70 6.10
N THR A 172 -29.86 -16.62 6.67
CA THR A 172 -30.26 -17.41 7.86
C THR A 172 -29.23 -17.38 8.99
N GLU A 173 -29.72 -17.62 10.21
CA GLU A 173 -28.86 -17.77 11.39
C GLU A 173 -27.90 -18.94 11.24
N GLU A 174 -28.38 -20.07 10.69
CA GLU A 174 -27.60 -21.28 10.49
C GLU A 174 -26.43 -21.06 9.52
N GLU A 175 -26.65 -20.32 8.42
CA GLU A 175 -25.60 -20.00 7.45
C GLU A 175 -24.56 -19.06 8.05
N ALA A 176 -24.99 -18.05 8.81
CA ALA A 176 -24.08 -17.15 9.52
C ALA A 176 -23.22 -17.89 10.56
N MET A 177 -23.80 -18.85 11.28
CA MET A 177 -23.08 -19.68 12.24
C MET A 177 -22.05 -20.60 11.56
N GLU A 178 -22.42 -21.25 10.46
CA GLU A 178 -21.52 -22.10 9.68
C GLU A 178 -20.33 -21.30 9.15
N ASN A 179 -20.58 -20.11 8.58
CA ASN A 179 -19.52 -19.21 8.10
C ASN A 179 -18.57 -18.81 9.23
N LEU A 180 -19.11 -18.40 10.39
CA LEU A 180 -18.30 -18.09 11.57
C LEU A 180 -17.48 -19.29 12.05
N HIS A 181 -18.06 -20.49 12.04
CA HIS A 181 -17.37 -21.71 12.48
C HIS A 181 -16.24 -22.08 11.52
N GLN A 182 -16.43 -21.93 10.21
CA GLN A 182 -15.38 -22.16 9.22
C GLN A 182 -14.23 -21.15 9.35
N GLU A 183 -14.54 -19.89 9.62
CA GLU A 183 -13.54 -18.83 9.79
C GLU A 183 -12.71 -19.02 11.08
N THR A 184 -13.36 -19.47 12.15
CA THR A 184 -12.75 -19.62 13.49
C THR A 184 -12.25 -21.02 13.80
N ASP A 185 -12.34 -21.95 12.85
CA ASP A 185 -11.93 -23.35 13.00
C ASP A 185 -10.44 -23.46 13.40
N PRO A 186 -10.11 -24.05 14.56
CA PRO A 186 -8.75 -24.27 15.02
C PRO A 186 -7.85 -25.02 14.03
N GLU A 187 -8.42 -25.93 13.22
CA GLU A 187 -7.67 -26.69 12.21
C GLU A 187 -7.34 -25.85 10.97
N ARG A 188 -8.05 -24.73 10.79
CA ARG A 188 -7.94 -23.83 9.63
C ARG A 188 -7.23 -22.52 9.92
N LEU A 189 -6.70 -22.30 11.13
CA LEU A 189 -6.01 -21.06 11.51
C LEU A 189 -4.80 -20.70 10.63
N HIS A 190 -4.29 -21.65 9.84
CA HIS A 190 -3.21 -21.44 8.88
C HIS A 190 -3.68 -21.23 7.43
N SER A 191 -4.99 -21.21 7.20
CA SER A 191 -5.59 -21.09 5.86
C SER A 191 -6.00 -19.64 5.56
N GLN A 192 -6.06 -19.34 4.26
CA GLN A 192 -6.68 -18.11 3.77
C GLN A 192 -8.14 -18.06 4.22
N SER A 193 -8.65 -16.86 4.52
CA SER A 193 -10.01 -16.65 5.05
C SER A 193 -10.26 -17.25 6.44
N SER A 194 -9.19 -17.49 7.22
CA SER A 194 -9.32 -17.79 8.64
C SER A 194 -9.34 -16.52 9.47
N TYR A 195 -9.77 -16.61 10.73
CA TYR A 195 -9.68 -15.51 11.69
C TYR A 195 -8.28 -14.91 11.77
N VAL A 196 -7.23 -15.74 11.69
CA VAL A 196 -5.83 -15.27 11.75
C VAL A 196 -5.46 -14.45 10.52
N ASP A 197 -5.94 -14.85 9.34
CA ASP A 197 -5.78 -14.10 8.08
C ASP A 197 -6.43 -12.72 8.22
N SER A 198 -7.70 -12.65 8.61
CA SER A 198 -8.43 -11.39 8.77
C SER A 198 -7.89 -10.50 9.90
N ALA A 199 -7.37 -11.10 10.97
CA ALA A 199 -6.82 -10.39 12.13
C ALA A 199 -5.37 -9.92 11.92
N ALA A 200 -4.65 -10.47 10.93
CA ALA A 200 -3.29 -10.08 10.62
C ALA A 200 -3.22 -8.83 9.72
N ILE A 201 -2.15 -8.07 9.87
CA ILE A 201 -1.73 -7.09 8.87
C ILE A 201 -0.80 -7.82 7.90
N HIS A 202 -1.11 -7.73 6.61
CA HIS A 202 -0.35 -8.38 5.55
C HIS A 202 0.76 -7.46 5.04
N PHE A 203 1.96 -8.01 4.92
CA PHE A 203 3.13 -7.30 4.40
C PHE A 203 3.87 -8.16 3.36
N ALA A 204 4.69 -7.53 2.53
CA ALA A 204 5.69 -8.18 1.69
C ALA A 204 7.10 -7.92 2.21
N ALA A 205 7.98 -8.93 2.24
CA ALA A 205 9.36 -8.74 2.68
C ALA A 205 10.27 -8.34 1.53
N GLU A 206 11.10 -7.30 1.74
CA GLU A 206 12.11 -6.76 0.81
C GLU A 206 11.61 -6.40 -0.61
N GLU A 207 10.29 -6.36 -0.81
CA GLU A 207 9.62 -5.89 -2.02
C GLU A 207 8.29 -5.21 -1.66
N VAL A 208 7.71 -4.51 -2.62
CA VAL A 208 6.35 -3.97 -2.54
C VAL A 208 5.47 -4.81 -3.44
N ALA A 209 4.51 -5.52 -2.84
CA ALA A 209 3.55 -6.37 -3.56
C ALA A 209 2.40 -5.56 -4.18
N ASP A 210 2.74 -4.44 -4.84
CA ASP A 210 1.81 -3.52 -5.49
C ASP A 210 0.92 -4.24 -6.49
N ILE A 211 1.50 -5.11 -7.33
CA ILE A 211 0.71 -5.82 -8.33
C ILE A 211 -0.42 -6.67 -7.74
N TYR A 212 -0.29 -7.13 -6.50
CA TYR A 212 -1.26 -7.99 -5.83
C TYR A 212 -2.20 -7.24 -4.90
N TYR A 213 -1.69 -6.25 -4.16
CA TYR A 213 -2.43 -5.59 -3.08
C TYR A 213 -2.60 -4.09 -3.27
N GLY A 214 -1.86 -3.49 -4.21
CA GLY A 214 -1.95 -2.09 -4.58
C GLY A 214 -3.25 -1.75 -5.28
N SER A 215 -3.39 -0.48 -5.62
CA SER A 215 -4.57 0.01 -6.31
C SER A 215 -4.23 0.55 -7.68
N GLU A 216 -3.47 1.63 -7.71
CA GLU A 216 -3.39 2.47 -8.90
C GLU A 216 -1.98 2.48 -9.46
N LYS A 217 -1.78 1.78 -10.58
CA LYS A 217 -0.45 1.59 -11.17
C LYS A 217 0.26 2.92 -11.35
N GLY A 218 1.47 3.06 -10.80
CA GLY A 218 2.25 4.30 -10.89
C GLY A 218 1.83 5.43 -9.93
N ASN A 219 0.77 5.24 -9.13
CA ASN A 219 0.40 6.11 -8.00
C ASN A 219 0.40 5.33 -6.66
N GLU A 220 1.27 4.31 -6.56
CA GLU A 220 1.31 3.43 -5.40
C GLU A 220 1.94 4.09 -4.18
N ILE A 221 1.17 4.19 -3.11
CA ILE A 221 1.64 4.65 -1.80
C ILE A 221 1.84 3.44 -0.91
N PHE A 222 3.00 3.32 -0.28
CA PHE A 222 3.31 2.21 0.59
C PHE A 222 4.05 2.64 1.85
N MET A 223 3.96 1.82 2.88
CA MET A 223 4.71 1.95 4.14
C MET A 223 5.79 0.88 4.20
N ALA A 224 6.96 1.24 4.70
CA ALA A 224 8.05 0.29 4.96
C ALA A 224 8.45 0.32 6.45
N TYR A 225 8.52 -0.86 7.06
CA TYR A 225 8.95 -1.04 8.44
C TYR A 225 10.20 -1.91 8.51
N PRO A 226 11.11 -1.73 9.49
CA PRO A 226 12.27 -2.57 9.62
C PRO A 226 11.84 -3.98 10.00
N SER A 227 12.40 -5.00 9.36
CA SER A 227 12.12 -6.39 9.72
C SER A 227 12.49 -6.69 11.18
N ALA A 228 13.51 -6.00 11.72
CA ALA A 228 13.91 -6.08 13.12
C ALA A 228 12.84 -5.55 14.09
N HIS A 229 12.02 -4.57 13.67
CA HIS A 229 10.87 -4.10 14.43
C HIS A 229 9.79 -5.18 14.51
N ILE A 230 9.46 -5.77 13.36
CA ILE A 230 8.47 -6.86 13.29
C ILE A 230 8.91 -8.04 14.15
N ALA A 231 10.14 -8.52 13.93
CA ALA A 231 10.66 -9.71 14.58
C ALA A 231 10.71 -9.56 16.11
N SER A 232 11.04 -8.38 16.62
CA SER A 232 11.21 -8.16 18.06
C SER A 232 9.94 -7.74 18.80
N GLN A 233 9.01 -7.04 18.14
CA GLN A 233 7.86 -6.43 18.82
C GLN A 233 6.53 -7.13 18.56
N TYR A 234 6.43 -7.94 17.50
CA TYR A 234 5.17 -8.56 17.09
C TYR A 234 5.32 -10.06 16.92
N HIS A 235 4.19 -10.75 16.99
CA HIS A 235 4.12 -12.09 16.46
C HIS A 235 3.89 -12.07 14.96
N PHE A 236 4.54 -12.98 14.23
CA PHE A 236 4.47 -12.97 12.77
C PHE A 236 4.55 -14.37 12.14
N ARG A 237 4.00 -14.49 10.93
CA ARG A 237 4.12 -15.62 10.01
C ARG A 237 5.03 -15.28 8.84
N GLY A 238 5.78 -16.28 8.40
CA GLY A 238 6.53 -16.26 7.15
C GLY A 238 7.97 -15.81 7.33
N GLN A 239 8.53 -15.14 6.33
CA GLN A 239 9.92 -14.73 6.24
C GLN A 239 10.01 -13.20 6.17
N LEU A 240 11.03 -12.62 6.81
CA LEU A 240 11.15 -11.16 6.94
C LEU A 240 12.35 -10.57 6.20
N THR A 241 13.11 -11.38 5.45
CA THR A 241 14.48 -11.00 5.02
C THR A 241 14.76 -11.24 3.55
N GLU A 242 13.88 -11.91 2.83
CA GLU A 242 14.06 -12.30 1.43
C GLU A 242 12.97 -11.64 0.58
N SER A 243 13.34 -11.18 -0.60
CA SER A 243 12.39 -10.75 -1.63
C SER A 243 11.98 -11.94 -2.49
N GLY A 244 10.88 -11.79 -3.23
CA GLY A 244 10.42 -12.83 -4.15
C GLY A 244 9.51 -13.86 -3.49
N GLY A 245 8.76 -14.55 -4.35
CA GLY A 245 7.62 -15.38 -3.95
C GLY A 245 6.33 -14.92 -4.64
N GLY A 246 6.29 -13.70 -5.17
CA GLY A 246 5.08 -13.15 -5.78
C GLY A 246 3.95 -13.13 -4.75
N TYR A 247 2.82 -13.73 -5.08
CA TYR A 247 1.71 -13.88 -4.13
C TYR A 247 2.05 -14.73 -2.89
N TRP A 248 3.16 -15.46 -2.89
CA TRP A 248 3.64 -16.22 -1.73
C TRP A 248 4.51 -15.41 -0.77
N ASN A 249 4.87 -14.16 -1.11
CA ASN A 249 5.60 -13.28 -0.21
C ASN A 249 4.64 -12.51 0.72
N ASP A 250 3.72 -13.24 1.33
CA ASP A 250 2.71 -12.69 2.23
C ASP A 250 3.10 -12.99 3.68
N GLN A 251 3.38 -11.93 4.44
CA GLN A 251 3.82 -11.97 5.83
C GLN A 251 2.68 -11.51 6.72
N TRP A 252 2.28 -12.36 7.66
CA TRP A 252 1.14 -12.06 8.53
C TRP A 252 1.66 -11.52 9.85
N ILE A 253 1.38 -10.25 10.15
CA ILE A 253 1.84 -9.58 11.37
C ILE A 253 0.64 -9.39 12.29
N MET A 254 0.73 -9.98 13.48
CA MET A 254 -0.32 -9.90 14.49
C MET A 254 -0.11 -8.67 15.36
N ALA A 255 -0.65 -7.54 14.91
CA ALA A 255 -0.75 -6.33 15.72
C ALA A 255 -1.88 -6.45 16.75
N ASN A 256 -1.93 -5.52 17.70
CA ASN A 256 -3.09 -5.37 18.57
C ASN A 256 -4.29 -4.91 17.71
N GLU A 257 -5.40 -5.66 17.74
CA GLU A 257 -6.60 -5.37 16.93
C GLU A 257 -7.16 -3.96 17.17
N GLU A 258 -7.09 -3.47 18.41
CA GLU A 258 -7.62 -2.16 18.79
C GLU A 258 -6.63 -1.03 18.48
N HIS A 259 -5.32 -1.30 18.39
CA HIS A 259 -4.30 -0.26 18.23
C HIS A 259 -3.66 -0.19 16.85
N GLY A 260 -3.53 -1.32 16.15
CA GLY A 260 -2.74 -1.41 14.92
C GLY A 260 -1.25 -1.13 15.15
N MET A 261 -0.58 -0.66 14.10
CA MET A 261 0.82 -0.23 14.09
C MET A 261 0.90 1.28 13.80
N ASP A 262 1.77 2.00 14.51
CA ASP A 262 2.02 3.43 14.26
C ASP A 262 2.68 3.62 12.89
N ILE A 263 2.10 4.47 12.04
CA ILE A 263 2.69 4.78 10.72
C ILE A 263 4.02 5.54 10.85
N ASN A 264 4.26 6.20 11.99
CA ASN A 264 5.50 6.92 12.27
C ASN A 264 6.67 6.00 12.63
N ALA A 265 6.41 4.76 13.05
CA ALA A 265 7.47 3.76 13.25
C ALA A 265 8.04 3.24 11.92
N GLY A 266 7.31 3.44 10.81
CA GLY A 266 7.74 3.15 9.46
C GLY A 266 8.16 4.40 8.67
N ILE A 267 8.36 4.19 7.38
CA ILE A 267 8.57 5.24 6.38
C ILE A 267 7.45 5.15 5.36
N VAL A 268 6.80 6.27 5.07
CA VAL A 268 5.79 6.37 4.01
C VAL A 268 6.45 6.79 2.71
N PHE A 269 6.20 6.04 1.65
CA PHE A 269 6.67 6.31 0.30
C PHE A 269 5.50 6.75 -0.57
N ILE A 270 5.63 7.93 -1.17
CA ILE A 270 4.63 8.54 -2.05
C ILE A 270 5.26 8.79 -3.42
N PRO A 271 4.60 8.45 -4.53
CA PRO A 271 5.15 8.72 -5.85
C PRO A 271 5.15 10.24 -6.09
N LYS A 272 6.31 10.80 -6.40
CA LYS A 272 6.51 12.24 -6.51
C LYS A 272 5.75 12.85 -7.70
N GLU A 273 5.86 12.19 -8.84
CA GLU A 273 5.52 12.74 -10.16
C GLU A 273 4.23 12.14 -10.75
N ALA A 274 3.55 11.27 -10.01
CA ALA A 274 2.28 10.71 -10.46
C ALA A 274 1.26 11.83 -10.67
N GLU A 275 0.64 11.89 -11.84
CA GLU A 275 -0.38 12.90 -12.13
C GLU A 275 -1.73 12.45 -11.59
N VAL A 276 -2.24 13.15 -10.58
CA VAL A 276 -3.47 12.81 -9.87
C VAL A 276 -4.47 13.96 -9.93
N GLY A 277 -5.77 13.63 -9.90
CA GLY A 277 -6.84 14.60 -9.81
C GLY A 277 -6.74 15.42 -8.53
N ARG A 278 -6.78 16.75 -8.64
CA ARG A 278 -6.60 17.70 -7.53
C ARG A 278 -7.48 17.41 -6.31
N HIS A 279 -8.67 16.86 -6.51
CA HIS A 279 -9.65 16.64 -5.43
C HIS A 279 -9.71 15.20 -4.92
N THR A 280 -9.21 14.23 -5.69
CA THR A 280 -9.36 12.81 -5.38
C THR A 280 -8.04 12.17 -4.98
N GLY A 281 -6.90 12.68 -5.47
CA GLY A 281 -5.62 12.01 -5.34
C GLY A 281 -5.53 10.69 -6.12
N SER A 282 -6.44 10.49 -7.08
CA SER A 282 -6.44 9.36 -8.04
C SER A 282 -6.03 9.85 -9.42
N ARG A 283 -5.32 9.02 -10.18
CA ARG A 283 -4.99 9.23 -11.60
C ARG A 283 -6.22 9.37 -12.48
N TYR A 284 -7.36 8.80 -12.07
CA TYR A 284 -8.53 8.66 -12.93
C TYR A 284 -9.67 9.61 -12.58
N GLU A 285 -10.46 9.92 -13.60
CA GLU A 285 -11.73 10.62 -13.46
C GLU A 285 -12.77 9.70 -12.83
N LEU A 286 -13.51 10.22 -11.85
CA LEU A 286 -14.57 9.52 -11.16
C LEU A 286 -15.92 10.17 -11.47
N ASP A 287 -16.97 9.36 -11.57
CA ASP A 287 -18.35 9.83 -11.68
C ASP A 287 -18.91 10.33 -10.33
N GLU A 288 -20.17 10.78 -10.33
CA GLU A 288 -20.87 11.27 -9.14
C GLU A 288 -20.97 10.23 -8.01
N ASN A 289 -20.85 8.93 -8.33
CA ASN A 289 -20.88 7.82 -7.38
C ASN A 289 -19.47 7.33 -7.01
N ARG A 290 -18.43 8.11 -7.32
CA ARG A 290 -17.01 7.76 -7.13
C ARG A 290 -16.57 6.52 -7.90
N LYS A 291 -17.25 6.16 -9.00
CA LYS A 291 -16.83 5.06 -9.87
C LYS A 291 -15.93 5.59 -10.98
N PRO A 292 -14.84 4.88 -11.33
CA PRO A 292 -13.95 5.34 -12.39
C PRO A 292 -14.64 5.30 -13.75
N ILE A 293 -14.43 6.35 -14.53
CA ILE A 293 -15.01 6.48 -15.87
C ILE A 293 -14.15 5.71 -16.87
N VAL A 294 -14.78 4.78 -17.61
CA VAL A 294 -14.09 3.99 -18.65
C VAL A 294 -13.68 4.89 -19.81
N ASN A 295 -12.48 4.69 -20.34
CA ASN A 295 -11.98 5.38 -21.52
C ASN A 295 -12.60 4.79 -22.80
N GLN A 296 -13.83 5.22 -23.10
CA GLN A 296 -14.59 4.70 -24.25
C GLN A 296 -13.90 5.00 -25.59
N ASP A 297 -13.14 6.10 -25.70
CA ASP A 297 -12.42 6.46 -26.92
C ASP A 297 -11.33 5.42 -27.24
N PHE A 298 -10.59 4.98 -26.22
CA PHE A 298 -9.56 3.95 -26.37
C PHE A 298 -10.16 2.57 -26.66
N LEU A 299 -11.27 2.22 -26.00
CA LEU A 299 -12.00 0.99 -26.31
C LEU A 299 -12.50 0.98 -27.76
N ASN A 300 -13.12 2.08 -28.21
CA ASN A 300 -13.61 2.21 -29.58
C ASN A 300 -12.47 2.13 -30.60
N ALA A 301 -11.33 2.77 -30.32
CA ALA A 301 -10.16 2.71 -31.18
C ALA A 301 -9.63 1.28 -31.31
N LEU A 302 -9.46 0.54 -30.20
CA LEU A 302 -9.01 -0.85 -30.23
C LEU A 302 -10.04 -1.77 -30.91
N GLN A 303 -11.33 -1.55 -30.67
CA GLN A 303 -12.40 -2.30 -31.33
C GLN A 303 -12.31 -2.11 -32.85
N ALA A 304 -12.24 -0.86 -33.33
CA ALA A 304 -12.11 -0.52 -34.75
C ALA A 304 -10.84 -1.11 -35.39
N PHE A 305 -9.71 -1.07 -34.68
CA PHE A 305 -8.48 -1.75 -35.10
C PHE A 305 -8.70 -3.26 -35.25
N SER A 306 -9.30 -3.89 -34.23
CA SER A 306 -9.52 -5.33 -34.22
C SER A 306 -10.48 -5.76 -35.33
N ASP A 307 -11.49 -4.95 -35.67
CA ASP A 307 -12.50 -5.23 -36.71
C ASP A 307 -11.99 -4.96 -38.12
N SER A 308 -10.78 -4.42 -38.26
CA SER A 308 -10.22 -4.08 -39.56
C SER A 308 -9.90 -5.33 -40.40
N PRO A 309 -10.05 -5.26 -41.74
CA PRO A 309 -9.68 -6.38 -42.62
C PRO A 309 -8.21 -6.81 -42.51
N GLY A 310 -7.33 -5.90 -42.10
CA GLY A 310 -5.89 -6.14 -41.93
C GLY A 310 -5.49 -6.68 -40.56
N PHE A 311 -6.43 -6.88 -39.62
CA PHE A 311 -6.12 -7.29 -38.26
C PHE A 311 -5.41 -8.64 -38.19
N ALA A 312 -5.86 -9.64 -38.94
CA ALA A 312 -5.31 -10.99 -38.87
C ALA A 312 -3.85 -11.07 -39.35
N SER A 313 -3.48 -10.32 -40.39
CA SER A 313 -2.09 -10.24 -40.87
C SER A 313 -1.24 -9.43 -39.91
N PHE A 314 -1.70 -8.24 -39.50
CA PHE A 314 -1.01 -7.39 -38.51
C PHE A 314 -0.68 -8.17 -37.22
N SER A 315 -1.68 -8.88 -36.68
CA SER A 315 -1.51 -9.65 -35.44
C SER A 315 -0.47 -10.75 -35.59
N SER A 316 -0.47 -11.45 -36.74
CA SER A 316 0.47 -12.54 -36.99
C SER A 316 1.90 -12.03 -37.14
N GLU A 317 2.09 -10.90 -37.85
CA GLU A 317 3.39 -10.23 -38.00
C GLU A 317 3.94 -9.75 -36.64
N ILE A 318 3.12 -9.11 -35.81
CA ILE A 318 3.53 -8.68 -34.45
C ILE A 318 3.89 -9.88 -33.58
N MET A 319 3.06 -10.93 -33.58
CA MET A 319 3.30 -12.12 -32.77
C MET A 319 4.59 -12.85 -33.16
N GLU A 320 4.99 -12.79 -34.44
CA GLU A 320 6.28 -13.30 -34.91
C GLU A 320 7.46 -12.47 -34.41
N VAL A 321 7.33 -11.13 -34.43
CA VAL A 321 8.37 -10.20 -33.96
C VAL A 321 8.56 -10.24 -32.45
N THR A 322 7.45 -10.29 -31.70
CA THR A 322 7.44 -10.28 -30.23
C THR A 322 7.71 -11.66 -29.63
N GLY A 323 7.45 -12.72 -30.38
CA GLY A 323 7.57 -14.10 -29.93
C GLY A 323 6.58 -14.47 -28.82
N LYS A 324 6.57 -15.73 -28.40
CA LYS A 324 5.75 -16.23 -27.26
C LYS A 324 6.21 -15.69 -25.89
N GLY A 325 6.97 -14.59 -25.85
CA GLY A 325 7.59 -14.06 -24.64
C GLY A 325 6.58 -13.83 -23.53
N THR A 326 6.98 -14.15 -22.30
CA THR A 326 6.19 -13.92 -21.08
C THR A 326 5.78 -12.46 -20.97
N ALA A 327 4.59 -12.22 -20.41
CA ALA A 327 3.98 -10.90 -20.22
C ALA A 327 5.02 -9.85 -19.76
N GLY A 328 5.19 -8.77 -20.53
CA GLY A 328 5.91 -7.57 -20.09
C GLY A 328 7.03 -7.05 -21.00
N SER A 329 7.58 -7.85 -21.91
CA SER A 329 8.53 -7.35 -22.92
C SER A 329 7.81 -7.17 -24.25
N LEU A 330 7.33 -5.95 -24.54
CA LEU A 330 7.22 -5.53 -25.93
C LEU A 330 8.61 -5.76 -26.54
N GLY A 331 8.70 -6.47 -27.65
CA GLY A 331 9.98 -6.83 -28.27
C GLY A 331 10.84 -5.61 -28.61
N ASP A 332 11.97 -5.85 -29.26
CA ASP A 332 12.91 -4.81 -29.71
C ASP A 332 12.18 -3.56 -30.27
N PRO A 333 12.31 -2.37 -29.63
CA PRO A 333 11.60 -1.16 -30.02
C PRO A 333 11.79 -0.79 -31.50
N GLU A 334 12.95 -1.07 -32.07
CA GLU A 334 13.24 -0.79 -33.49
C GLU A 334 12.39 -1.66 -34.41
N LYS A 335 12.14 -2.92 -34.03
CA LYS A 335 11.28 -3.84 -34.79
C LYS A 335 9.80 -3.48 -34.69
N LEU A 336 9.40 -2.81 -33.61
CA LEU A 336 8.01 -2.39 -33.39
C LEU A 336 7.67 -1.04 -34.04
N ALA A 337 8.66 -0.21 -34.35
CA ALA A 337 8.45 1.13 -34.92
C ALA A 337 7.62 1.14 -36.22
N PRO A 338 7.78 0.20 -37.19
CA PRO A 338 6.93 0.16 -38.38
C PRO A 338 5.45 -0.07 -38.05
N PHE A 339 5.17 -0.88 -37.03
CA PHE A 339 3.80 -1.20 -36.62
C PHE A 339 3.15 -0.03 -35.89
N ARG A 340 3.89 0.70 -35.05
CA ARG A 340 3.41 1.95 -34.44
C ARG A 340 3.02 2.97 -35.49
N THR A 341 3.89 3.17 -36.49
CA THR A 341 3.62 4.08 -37.62
C THR A 341 2.35 3.66 -38.37
N ARG A 342 2.15 2.34 -38.54
CA ARG A 342 0.94 1.80 -39.16
C ARG A 342 -0.31 2.06 -38.32
N LEU A 343 -0.26 1.82 -37.01
CA LEU A 343 -1.35 2.10 -36.07
C LEU A 343 -1.76 3.58 -36.07
N GLU A 344 -0.78 4.49 -36.08
CA GLU A 344 -1.02 5.93 -36.20
C GLU A 344 -1.68 6.29 -37.52
N ARG A 345 -1.14 5.80 -38.64
CA ARG A 345 -1.60 6.16 -39.98
C ARG A 345 -2.99 5.59 -40.31
N GLU A 346 -3.24 4.34 -39.96
CA GLU A 346 -4.46 3.62 -40.35
C GLU A 346 -5.59 3.77 -39.34
N PHE A 347 -5.26 3.95 -38.05
CA PHE A 347 -6.24 3.98 -36.96
C PHE A 347 -6.19 5.24 -36.09
N GLY A 348 -5.28 6.18 -36.37
CA GLY A 348 -5.15 7.41 -35.59
C GLY A 348 -4.61 7.21 -34.17
N MET A 349 -4.08 6.03 -33.84
CA MET A 349 -3.60 5.70 -32.49
C MET A 349 -2.23 6.34 -32.23
N LYS A 350 -2.24 7.60 -31.76
CA LYS A 350 -1.02 8.36 -31.42
C LYS A 350 -0.52 8.11 -30.00
N ASP A 351 -1.40 7.66 -29.11
CA ASP A 351 -1.03 7.37 -27.73
C ASP A 351 -0.17 6.11 -27.68
N LYS A 352 1.01 6.21 -27.03
CA LYS A 352 1.97 5.11 -26.96
C LYS A 352 1.43 3.91 -26.19
N HIS A 353 0.72 4.14 -25.07
CA HIS A 353 0.14 3.08 -24.27
C HIS A 353 -1.01 2.39 -25.02
N LEU A 354 -1.81 3.14 -25.78
CA LEU A 354 -2.83 2.55 -26.65
C LEU A 354 -2.21 1.68 -27.76
N GLN A 355 -1.10 2.12 -28.36
CA GLN A 355 -0.35 1.30 -29.30
C GLN A 355 0.21 0.03 -28.63
N ASP A 356 0.71 0.15 -27.40
CA ASP A 356 1.24 -0.96 -26.61
C ASP A 356 0.15 -2.00 -26.29
N ALA A 357 -1.05 -1.53 -25.93
CA ALA A 357 -2.23 -2.37 -25.76
C ALA A 357 -2.62 -3.08 -27.07
N ALA A 358 -2.60 -2.36 -28.20
CA ALA A 358 -2.91 -2.92 -29.53
C ALA A 358 -1.88 -3.96 -30.00
N MET A 359 -0.64 -3.87 -29.54
CA MET A 359 0.44 -4.80 -29.90
C MET A 359 0.69 -5.89 -28.84
N ASN A 360 -0.11 -5.95 -27.77
CA ASN A 360 0.07 -6.92 -26.71
C ASN A 360 -0.14 -8.35 -27.23
N TYR A 361 0.90 -9.19 -27.19
CA TYR A 361 0.88 -10.55 -27.73
C TYR A 361 -0.33 -11.37 -27.23
N GLN A 362 -0.59 -11.36 -25.93
CA GLN A 362 -1.66 -12.18 -25.34
C GLN A 362 -3.04 -11.67 -25.76
N ALA A 363 -3.23 -10.35 -25.82
CA ALA A 363 -4.47 -9.76 -26.32
C ALA A 363 -4.68 -10.10 -27.80
N LEU A 364 -3.66 -9.95 -28.65
CA LEU A 364 -3.72 -10.28 -30.07
C LEU A 364 -4.05 -11.76 -30.30
N PHE A 365 -3.40 -12.67 -29.57
CA PHE A 365 -3.67 -14.10 -29.65
C PHE A 365 -5.13 -14.42 -29.26
N SER A 366 -5.59 -13.93 -28.10
CA SER A 366 -6.95 -14.16 -27.63
C SER A 366 -8.00 -13.56 -28.57
N LEU A 367 -7.79 -12.34 -29.08
CA LEU A 367 -8.68 -11.70 -30.04
C LEU A 367 -8.80 -12.52 -31.33
N LYS A 368 -7.70 -13.05 -31.85
CA LYS A 368 -7.71 -13.90 -33.05
C LYS A 368 -8.56 -15.16 -32.82
N VAL A 369 -8.32 -15.88 -31.72
CA VAL A 369 -9.08 -17.08 -31.34
C VAL A 369 -10.56 -16.77 -31.15
N ASN A 370 -10.88 -15.71 -30.42
CA ASN A 370 -12.27 -15.34 -30.11
C ASN A 370 -13.02 -14.91 -31.39
N LYS A 371 -12.36 -14.22 -32.32
CA LYS A 371 -12.96 -13.80 -33.60
C LYS A 371 -13.21 -14.95 -34.56
N ASP A 372 -12.27 -15.88 -34.67
CA ASP A 372 -12.46 -17.10 -35.46
C ASP A 372 -13.61 -17.94 -34.89
N SER A 373 -13.74 -17.98 -33.56
CA SER A 373 -14.83 -18.69 -32.86
C SER A 373 -16.18 -17.98 -33.04
N LEU A 374 -16.21 -16.64 -33.03
CA LEU A 374 -17.40 -15.86 -33.34
C LEU A 374 -17.87 -16.09 -34.79
N ALA A 375 -16.96 -16.09 -35.75
CA ALA A 375 -17.27 -16.28 -37.18
C ALA A 375 -17.85 -17.67 -37.48
N THR A 376 -17.44 -18.70 -36.75
CA THR A 376 -17.91 -20.09 -36.90
C THR A 376 -19.12 -20.41 -36.02
N SER A 377 -19.55 -19.50 -35.16
CA SER A 377 -20.67 -19.71 -34.24
C SER A 377 -22.04 -19.67 -34.93
N GLY A 378 -22.72 -20.82 -34.96
CA GLY A 378 -24.05 -20.96 -35.57
C GLY A 378 -25.25 -20.59 -34.68
N LYS A 379 -25.06 -20.46 -33.35
CA LYS A 379 -26.15 -20.16 -32.40
C LYS A 379 -26.04 -18.72 -31.86
N PRO A 380 -27.16 -17.99 -31.70
CA PRO A 380 -27.15 -16.61 -31.17
C PRO A 380 -26.49 -16.48 -29.79
N GLU A 381 -26.75 -17.43 -28.88
CA GLU A 381 -26.15 -17.45 -27.54
C GLU A 381 -24.62 -17.53 -27.58
N SER A 382 -24.07 -18.36 -28.48
CA SER A 382 -22.62 -18.49 -28.68
C SER A 382 -22.02 -17.20 -29.26
N LYS A 383 -22.73 -16.51 -30.15
CA LYS A 383 -22.26 -15.21 -30.67
C LYS A 383 -22.16 -14.16 -29.57
N LEU A 384 -23.20 -14.05 -28.74
CA LEU A 384 -23.21 -13.12 -27.61
C LEU A 384 -22.08 -13.42 -26.62
N TYR A 385 -21.79 -14.71 -26.38
CA TYR A 385 -20.66 -15.12 -25.55
C TYR A 385 -19.33 -14.61 -26.11
N TRP A 386 -19.04 -14.87 -27.39
CA TRP A 386 -17.78 -14.44 -28.00
C TRP A 386 -17.66 -12.92 -28.14
N GLU A 387 -18.75 -12.20 -28.36
CA GLU A 387 -18.78 -10.73 -28.32
C GLU A 387 -18.34 -10.20 -26.94
N LYS A 388 -18.83 -10.81 -25.86
CA LYS A 388 -18.40 -10.48 -24.49
C LYS A 388 -16.93 -10.80 -24.25
N GLU A 389 -16.44 -11.95 -24.73
CA GLU A 389 -15.03 -12.34 -24.60
C GLU A 389 -14.09 -11.39 -25.38
N ILE A 390 -14.50 -10.92 -26.55
CA ILE A 390 -13.77 -9.90 -27.31
C ILE A 390 -13.70 -8.61 -26.51
N ALA A 391 -14.85 -8.09 -26.03
CA ALA A 391 -14.89 -6.87 -25.23
C ALA A 391 -14.04 -6.98 -23.95
N SER A 392 -14.11 -8.12 -23.26
CA SER A 392 -13.27 -8.44 -22.10
C SER A 392 -11.78 -8.41 -22.44
N THR A 393 -11.40 -9.02 -23.57
CA THR A 393 -9.99 -9.04 -24.04
C THR A 393 -9.47 -7.64 -24.34
N LEU A 394 -10.27 -6.78 -24.97
CA LEU A 394 -9.92 -5.38 -25.23
C LEU A 394 -9.76 -4.60 -23.91
N GLY A 395 -10.69 -4.78 -22.97
CA GLY A 395 -10.61 -4.17 -21.65
C GLY A 395 -9.35 -4.58 -20.89
N LEU A 396 -9.02 -5.88 -20.88
CA LEU A 396 -7.80 -6.41 -20.27
C LEU A 396 -6.52 -5.86 -20.91
N ALA A 397 -6.51 -5.67 -22.23
CA ALA A 397 -5.38 -5.06 -22.92
C ALA A 397 -5.12 -3.62 -22.42
N LEU A 398 -6.18 -2.82 -22.29
CA LEU A 398 -6.07 -1.46 -21.76
C LEU A 398 -5.72 -1.42 -20.27
N LYS A 399 -6.26 -2.34 -19.45
CA LYS A 399 -5.95 -2.42 -18.02
C LYS A 399 -4.47 -2.70 -17.78
N ARG A 400 -3.86 -3.58 -18.57
CA ARG A 400 -2.41 -3.88 -18.47
C ARG A 400 -1.53 -2.66 -18.67
N GLU A 401 -1.94 -1.79 -19.58
CA GLU A 401 -1.25 -0.54 -19.88
C GLU A 401 -1.66 0.61 -18.94
N GLY A 402 -2.62 0.41 -18.03
CA GLY A 402 -3.06 1.43 -17.07
C GLY A 402 -3.83 2.58 -17.71
N ILE A 403 -4.58 2.31 -18.78
CA ILE A 403 -5.32 3.31 -19.58
C ILE A 403 -6.78 2.91 -19.84
N TYR A 404 -7.28 1.88 -19.17
CA TYR A 404 -8.68 1.44 -19.29
C TYR A 404 -9.66 2.49 -18.76
N TYR A 405 -9.27 3.18 -17.69
CA TYR A 405 -10.02 4.31 -17.15
C TYR A 405 -9.47 5.62 -17.70
N ARG A 406 -10.35 6.61 -17.82
CA ARG A 406 -10.00 7.96 -18.28
C ARG A 406 -9.21 8.67 -17.19
N GLU A 407 -8.11 9.30 -17.55
CA GLU A 407 -7.34 10.13 -16.62
C GLU A 407 -8.13 11.36 -16.16
N ALA A 408 -7.84 11.83 -14.95
CA ALA A 408 -8.44 13.06 -14.43
C ALA A 408 -8.12 14.27 -15.33
N GLY A 409 -9.06 15.21 -15.44
CA GLY A 409 -8.89 16.42 -16.26
C GLY A 409 -8.01 17.50 -15.62
N ASP A 410 -8.24 17.82 -14.34
CA ASP A 410 -7.42 18.76 -13.55
C ASP A 410 -6.40 17.99 -12.72
N LYS A 411 -5.19 17.85 -13.27
CA LYS A 411 -4.11 17.04 -12.70
C LYS A 411 -3.08 17.91 -11.98
N VAL A 412 -2.54 17.37 -10.90
CA VAL A 412 -1.37 17.87 -10.17
C VAL A 412 -0.39 16.74 -9.94
N ALA A 413 0.86 17.07 -9.62
CA ALA A 413 1.78 16.05 -9.13
C ALA A 413 1.30 15.53 -7.77
N SER A 414 1.47 14.23 -7.53
CA SER A 414 1.03 13.58 -6.29
C SER A 414 1.75 14.16 -5.05
N GLU A 415 3.02 14.57 -5.17
CA GLU A 415 3.69 15.35 -4.11
C GLU A 415 2.93 16.64 -3.78
N ASP A 416 2.52 17.42 -4.78
CA ASP A 416 1.81 18.68 -4.55
C ASP A 416 0.44 18.43 -3.89
N TYR A 417 -0.29 17.40 -4.34
CA TYR A 417 -1.56 16.99 -3.73
C TYR A 417 -1.40 16.63 -2.26
N TRP A 418 -0.41 15.79 -1.92
CA TRP A 418 -0.20 15.35 -0.55
C TRP A 418 0.36 16.45 0.35
N GLU A 419 1.24 17.31 -0.16
CA GLU A 419 1.73 18.46 0.61
C GLU A 419 0.62 19.48 0.89
N GLU A 420 -0.31 19.70 -0.05
CA GLU A 420 -1.51 20.50 0.19
C GLU A 420 -2.40 19.86 1.26
N TYR A 421 -2.68 18.55 1.14
CA TYR A 421 -3.42 17.79 2.15
C TYR A 421 -2.79 17.88 3.54
N PHE A 422 -1.47 17.68 3.65
CA PHE A 422 -0.76 17.72 4.93
C PHE A 422 -0.63 19.13 5.50
N LYS A 423 -0.72 20.17 4.66
CA LYS A 423 -0.79 21.55 5.13
C LYS A 423 -2.15 21.85 5.77
N GLU A 424 -3.22 21.29 5.22
CA GLU A 424 -4.58 21.37 5.77
C GLU A 424 -4.78 20.47 7.00
N HIS A 425 -4.06 19.35 7.04
CA HIS A 425 -4.12 18.33 8.10
C HIS A 425 -2.72 18.00 8.67
N PRO A 426 -2.04 18.94 9.34
CA PRO A 426 -0.67 18.75 9.80
C PRO A 426 -0.50 17.61 10.80
N GLU A 427 -1.54 17.28 11.57
CA GLU A 427 -1.59 16.17 12.52
C GLU A 427 -1.60 14.79 11.85
N GLN A 428 -1.99 14.73 10.57
CA GLN A 428 -2.10 13.48 9.79
C GLN A 428 -0.85 13.23 8.94
N ARG A 429 0.10 14.18 8.94
CA ARG A 429 1.34 14.03 8.20
C ARG A 429 2.25 12.99 8.88
N PRO A 430 2.64 11.90 8.19
CA PRO A 430 3.65 10.99 8.70
C PRO A 430 4.97 11.73 8.96
N SER A 431 5.62 11.43 10.08
CA SER A 431 6.90 12.03 10.46
C SER A 431 8.05 11.72 9.48
N LYS A 432 7.90 10.68 8.66
CA LYS A 432 8.90 10.17 7.72
C LYS A 432 8.23 9.90 6.37
N VAL A 433 8.33 10.87 5.46
CA VAL A 433 7.82 10.76 4.08
C VAL A 433 8.99 10.77 3.10
N VAL A 434 8.94 9.89 2.10
CA VAL A 434 9.84 9.85 0.96
C VAL A 434 9.03 10.00 -0.32
N TYR A 435 9.26 11.09 -1.05
CA TYR A 435 8.73 11.26 -2.40
C TYR A 435 9.66 10.58 -3.41
N TYR A 436 9.24 9.45 -3.97
CA TYR A 436 10.06 8.65 -4.88
C TYR A 436 9.75 8.92 -6.36
N LYS A 437 10.70 8.67 -7.24
CA LYS A 437 10.55 8.87 -8.69
C LYS A 437 10.41 7.55 -9.43
N GLY A 438 9.67 7.57 -10.54
CA GLY A 438 9.39 6.39 -11.35
C GLY A 438 8.22 5.56 -10.82
N ASN A 439 7.93 4.44 -11.51
CA ASN A 439 6.71 3.66 -11.33
C ASN A 439 6.98 2.27 -10.72
N ASP A 440 8.13 2.09 -10.06
CA ASP A 440 8.54 0.82 -9.44
C ASP A 440 8.75 1.06 -7.92
N PRO A 441 7.74 0.77 -7.10
CA PRO A 441 7.80 0.96 -5.65
C PRO A 441 8.88 0.11 -4.97
N THR A 442 9.10 -1.12 -5.46
CA THR A 442 10.16 -2.02 -4.96
C THR A 442 11.54 -1.43 -5.20
N ARG A 443 11.77 -0.90 -6.41
CA ARG A 443 13.00 -0.19 -6.74
C ARG A 443 13.18 1.06 -5.88
N ALA A 444 12.12 1.82 -5.62
CA ALA A 444 12.17 3.01 -4.77
C ALA A 444 12.67 2.69 -3.35
N LEU A 445 12.18 1.60 -2.75
CA LEU A 445 12.68 1.10 -1.46
C LEU A 445 14.19 0.80 -1.51
N GLY A 446 14.63 0.06 -2.54
CA GLY A 446 16.02 -0.31 -2.73
C GLY A 446 16.94 0.91 -2.95
N GLU A 447 16.49 1.89 -3.74
CA GLU A 447 17.22 3.14 -3.99
C GLU A 447 17.35 3.97 -2.71
N TRP A 448 16.29 4.08 -1.91
CA TRP A 448 16.33 4.77 -0.62
C TRP A 448 17.32 4.12 0.35
N LYS A 449 17.29 2.78 0.49
CA LYS A 449 18.26 2.04 1.33
C LYS A 449 19.70 2.29 0.87
N LYS A 450 19.94 2.20 -0.45
CA LYS A 450 21.26 2.43 -1.06
C LYS A 450 21.77 3.85 -0.83
N ALA A 451 20.93 4.86 -1.08
CA ALA A 451 21.26 6.28 -0.87
C ALA A 451 21.61 6.57 0.59
N ASN A 452 20.94 5.86 1.51
CA ASN A 452 21.17 5.98 2.94
C ASN A 452 22.26 5.04 3.48
N GLY A 453 22.97 4.29 2.65
CA GLY A 453 24.08 3.42 3.09
C GLY A 453 23.64 2.24 3.95
N ILE A 454 22.37 1.85 3.90
CA ILE A 454 21.80 0.70 4.61
C ILE A 454 22.15 -0.55 3.80
N ARG A 455 23.19 -1.28 4.25
CA ARG A 455 23.77 -2.42 3.51
C ARG A 455 23.90 -3.69 4.33
N LYS A 456 23.83 -3.59 5.65
CA LYS A 456 23.97 -4.74 6.54
C LYS A 456 22.77 -5.66 6.31
N LYS A 457 23.04 -6.96 6.18
CA LYS A 457 22.03 -8.00 6.09
C LYS A 457 22.16 -8.90 7.31
N SER A 458 21.07 -9.57 7.64
CA SER A 458 21.07 -10.70 8.56
C SER A 458 21.99 -11.83 8.05
N GLU A 459 22.61 -12.56 8.97
CA GLU A 459 23.48 -13.68 8.62
C GLU A 459 22.66 -14.82 8.00
N SER A 460 23.13 -15.37 6.88
CA SER A 460 22.46 -16.49 6.20
C SER A 460 22.67 -17.78 6.99
N GLY A 461 21.59 -18.39 7.50
CA GLY A 461 21.65 -19.60 8.33
C GLY A 461 20.53 -19.62 9.35
N SER A 462 20.56 -20.54 10.33
CA SER A 462 19.52 -20.80 11.35
C SER A 462 19.06 -19.59 12.21
N GLU A 463 19.62 -18.40 12.00
CA GLU A 463 19.12 -17.11 12.52
C GLU A 463 18.12 -16.42 11.57
N LYS A 464 17.36 -17.19 10.77
CA LYS A 464 16.40 -16.73 9.73
C LYS A 464 15.35 -15.69 10.16
N HIS A 465 15.26 -15.39 11.44
CA HIS A 465 14.27 -14.51 12.06
C HIS A 465 14.90 -13.40 12.90
N LEU A 466 16.12 -12.99 12.55
CA LEU A 466 16.84 -11.91 13.26
C LEU A 466 17.08 -12.23 14.75
N GLY A 467 17.09 -13.51 15.12
CA GLY A 467 17.22 -13.98 16.49
C GLY A 467 15.92 -14.07 17.32
N PHE A 468 14.75 -13.90 16.70
CA PHE A 468 13.44 -13.89 17.37
C PHE A 468 12.50 -15.02 16.90
N ALA A 469 12.99 -16.26 16.88
CA ALA A 469 12.19 -17.41 16.48
C ALA A 469 10.94 -17.58 17.36
N GLU A 470 11.06 -17.28 18.66
CA GLU A 470 9.98 -17.39 19.65
C GLU A 470 8.77 -16.46 19.42
N ASN A 471 8.91 -15.50 18.50
CA ASN A 471 7.83 -14.61 18.09
C ASN A 471 7.08 -15.15 16.88
N ARG A 472 7.53 -16.24 16.25
CA ARG A 472 6.76 -16.88 15.18
C ARG A 472 5.50 -17.54 15.73
N PHE A 473 4.37 -17.24 15.12
CA PHE A 473 3.08 -17.80 15.54
C PHE A 473 2.95 -19.32 15.28
N ASP A 474 3.73 -19.90 14.36
CA ASP A 474 3.82 -21.37 14.16
C ASP A 474 4.20 -22.10 15.47
N GLU A 475 4.90 -21.40 16.38
CA GLU A 475 5.33 -21.91 17.69
C GLU A 475 4.32 -21.61 18.82
N LYS A 476 3.27 -20.83 18.55
CA LYS A 476 2.32 -20.29 19.56
C LYS A 476 0.85 -20.33 19.12
N ILE A 477 0.43 -21.38 18.42
CA ILE A 477 -0.95 -21.54 17.91
C ILE A 477 -2.03 -21.40 19.00
N SER A 478 -1.72 -21.77 20.25
CA SER A 478 -2.65 -21.74 21.38
C SER A 478 -3.14 -20.32 21.75
N ILE A 479 -2.29 -19.29 21.60
CA ILE A 479 -2.68 -17.90 21.88
C ILE A 479 -3.75 -17.43 20.87
N TYR A 480 -3.63 -17.87 19.62
CA TYR A 480 -4.57 -17.51 18.56
C TYR A 480 -5.85 -18.31 18.62
N GLN A 481 -5.77 -19.57 19.07
CA GLN A 481 -6.95 -20.34 19.40
C GLN A 481 -7.78 -19.66 20.50
N GLU A 482 -7.14 -19.09 21.52
CA GLU A 482 -7.84 -18.35 22.58
C GLU A 482 -8.50 -17.08 22.03
N LYS A 483 -7.77 -16.28 21.24
CA LYS A 483 -8.31 -15.06 20.60
C LYS A 483 -9.47 -15.38 19.66
N SER A 484 -9.30 -16.37 18.77
CA SER A 484 -10.33 -16.87 17.86
C SER A 484 -11.57 -17.35 18.63
N SER A 485 -11.38 -18.12 19.70
CA SER A 485 -12.48 -18.61 20.54
C SER A 485 -13.24 -17.47 21.23
N ARG A 486 -12.50 -16.44 21.70
CA ARG A 486 -13.11 -15.24 22.29
C ARG A 486 -13.91 -14.46 21.25
N PHE A 487 -13.35 -14.25 20.05
CA PHE A 487 -14.05 -13.60 18.94
C PHE A 487 -15.32 -14.37 18.58
N ARG A 488 -15.20 -15.69 18.34
CA ARG A 488 -16.33 -16.59 18.06
C ARG A 488 -17.44 -16.46 19.09
N SER A 489 -17.12 -16.51 20.39
CA SER A 489 -18.14 -16.42 21.44
C SER A 489 -18.92 -15.11 21.39
N ILE A 490 -18.26 -13.99 21.08
CA ILE A 490 -18.92 -12.68 20.95
C ILE A 490 -19.75 -12.66 19.66
N ALA A 491 -19.20 -13.15 18.56
CA ALA A 491 -19.86 -13.21 17.26
C ALA A 491 -21.12 -14.08 17.27
N GLU A 492 -21.08 -15.25 17.93
CA GLU A 492 -22.26 -16.10 18.10
C GLU A 492 -23.40 -15.37 18.83
N ALA A 493 -23.07 -14.54 19.84
CA ALA A 493 -24.08 -13.74 20.53
C ALA A 493 -24.69 -12.67 19.62
N VAL A 494 -23.85 -12.01 18.80
CA VAL A 494 -24.30 -10.99 17.83
C VAL A 494 -25.21 -11.61 16.76
N ILE A 495 -24.83 -12.75 16.19
CA ILE A 495 -25.63 -13.46 15.18
C ILE A 495 -27.01 -13.78 15.75
N ARG A 496 -27.07 -14.42 16.94
CA ARG A 496 -28.36 -14.79 17.58
C ARG A 496 -29.25 -13.56 17.82
N GLU A 497 -28.68 -12.47 18.31
CA GLU A 497 -29.41 -11.23 18.55
C GLU A 497 -29.94 -10.62 17.24
N TYR A 498 -29.14 -10.61 16.19
CA TYR A 498 -29.50 -10.08 14.87
C TYR A 498 -30.69 -10.82 14.26
N TYR A 499 -30.67 -12.17 14.25
CA TYR A 499 -31.76 -12.96 13.67
C TYR A 499 -32.99 -13.08 14.58
N ALA A 500 -32.84 -13.03 15.92
CA ALA A 500 -33.96 -12.92 16.84
C ALA A 500 -34.80 -11.64 16.62
N GLY A 501 -34.17 -10.56 16.12
CA GLY A 501 -34.84 -9.33 15.69
C GLY A 501 -35.64 -9.49 14.40
N LYS A 502 -35.19 -10.35 13.46
CA LYS A 502 -35.88 -10.64 12.20
C LYS A 502 -37.04 -11.63 12.35
N SER A 503 -37.00 -12.49 13.38
CA SER A 503 -38.00 -13.54 13.60
C SER A 503 -39.26 -13.08 14.35
N LYS A 504 -39.40 -11.81 14.76
CA LYS A 504 -40.66 -11.28 15.29
C LYS A 504 -41.58 -10.87 14.12
N PRO A 505 -42.74 -11.52 13.92
CA PRO A 505 -43.77 -10.96 13.07
C PRO A 505 -44.18 -9.60 13.64
N ARG A 506 -44.45 -8.61 12.77
CA ARG A 506 -45.28 -7.46 13.14
C ARG A 506 -46.66 -8.02 13.51
N GLU A 507 -46.89 -8.34 14.78
CA GLU A 507 -48.22 -8.59 15.30
C GLU A 507 -48.99 -7.25 15.35
N ASN A 508 -50.08 -7.21 14.59
CA ASN A 508 -51.24 -6.34 14.73
C ASN A 508 -51.10 -4.85 14.35
N GLU A 509 -51.24 -4.56 13.05
CA GLU A 509 -52.13 -3.47 12.63
C GLU A 509 -53.44 -4.11 12.15
N GLU A 510 -54.44 -4.15 13.02
CA GLU A 510 -55.82 -4.47 12.63
C GLU A 510 -56.28 -3.44 11.58
N PRO A 511 -56.91 -3.87 10.47
CA PRO A 511 -57.52 -2.94 9.54
C PRO A 511 -58.73 -2.30 10.22
N ASN A 512 -58.65 -0.98 10.40
CA ASN A 512 -59.79 -0.15 10.80
C ASN A 512 -61.02 -0.52 9.95
N LYS A 513 -62.05 -1.04 10.61
CA LYS A 513 -63.37 -1.21 10.01
C LYS A 513 -63.97 0.16 9.69
N PRO A 514 -64.60 0.35 8.52
CA PRO A 514 -65.30 1.58 8.20
C PRO A 514 -66.65 1.65 8.93
N GLU A 515 -66.95 2.81 9.50
CA GLU A 515 -68.33 3.29 9.74
C GLU A 515 -68.79 4.19 8.59
#